data_AF-A0A847WKC2-F1
#
_entry.id   AF-A0A847WKC2-F1
#
_cell.length_a   1.000
_cell.length_b   1.000
_cell.length_c   1.000
_cell.angle_alpha   90.00
_cell.angle_beta   90.00
_cell.angle_gamma   90.00
#
_symmetry.space_group_name_H-M   'P 1'
#
loop_
_entity.id
_entity.type
_entity.pdbx_description
1 polymer ?
#
loop_
_entity_poly.entity_id
_entity_poly.type
_entity_poly.pdbx_seq_one_letter_code
_entity_poly.pdbx_strand_id
1 'polypeptide(L)'
;MNIGYACLVIGVPYTDQKSCILKNASEEKLIELISYNLNSLENIIDYNIKNNIKLFRISSGIIPFGSSSVNKVKWWDIFAPQFFQIGQKIKNSGMRVSMHPGQYTVLNSPNQDVVDRAVDDLRYHNQVLDSFGVGEEHKIILHIGGIYNNKEEAIKRFIKNYIELDDLIKQRVVIENDDKSYNINDVLKISKILDVPVVYDNLHNQINSYDSNKNDYYWIDECRKTWQEKDGCQKVHYSQQNFLKKPGSHSESIRINEFINFYKGLEREDLDIMLEVKDKNLSAIKCINCTTIHQSIKNLEMEWSRYKYKILENSPVHYTEIRKLLVDKKSYQAIPFYNLIEKGLERESTIGNSINAALHIWGYFKDIALDKEKESFLNKIENYKKGKISLKTIKSSLWKMSVKYNQSYLLNSYYFTID
;
A
#
# COMPACT_ATOMS: atom_id res chain seq x y z
N MET A 1 14.76 -3.47 10.38
CA MET A 1 13.78 -3.77 9.31
C MET A 1 12.92 -2.57 8.98
N ASN A 2 12.76 -2.24 7.70
CA ASN A 2 11.74 -1.27 7.27
C ASN A 2 10.42 -1.97 6.94
N ILE A 3 9.30 -1.33 7.24
CA ILE A 3 7.95 -1.84 6.91
C ILE A 3 7.29 -0.83 5.98
N GLY A 4 6.69 -1.33 4.89
CA GLY A 4 6.12 -0.52 3.83
C GLY A 4 4.75 -0.98 3.36
N TYR A 5 4.17 -0.23 2.41
CA TYR A 5 2.90 -0.57 1.77
C TYR A 5 2.92 -0.18 0.29
N ALA A 6 1.87 -0.59 -0.44
CA ALA A 6 1.79 -0.47 -1.87
C ALA A 6 0.78 0.55 -2.42
N CYS A 7 1.27 1.37 -3.35
CA CYS A 7 0.56 2.21 -4.32
C CYS A 7 -0.23 3.39 -3.75
N LEU A 8 -1.25 3.14 -2.94
CA LEU A 8 -2.24 4.13 -2.52
C LEU A 8 -2.13 4.45 -1.04
N VAL A 9 -2.55 5.66 -0.67
CA VAL A 9 -2.64 6.11 0.73
C VAL A 9 -4.08 6.40 1.07
N ILE A 10 -4.52 5.85 2.19
CA ILE A 10 -5.88 5.93 2.70
C ILE A 10 -5.93 7.01 3.78
N GLY A 11 -6.94 7.89 3.67
CA GLY A 11 -7.25 8.88 4.69
C GLY A 11 -6.32 10.08 4.70
N VAL A 12 -5.57 10.29 3.61
CA VAL A 12 -4.67 11.44 3.44
C VAL A 12 -5.15 12.28 2.25
N PRO A 13 -5.42 13.58 2.44
CA PRO A 13 -5.82 14.45 1.34
C PRO A 13 -4.75 14.58 0.25
N TYR A 14 -5.18 14.79 -0.99
CA TYR A 14 -4.29 15.08 -2.14
C TYR A 14 -3.26 13.98 -2.45
N THR A 15 -3.61 12.72 -2.19
CA THR A 15 -2.78 11.55 -2.53
C THR A 15 -3.47 10.62 -3.52
N ASP A 16 -4.60 11.02 -4.10
CA ASP A 16 -5.29 10.23 -5.13
C ASP A 16 -4.58 10.35 -6.48
N GLN A 17 -4.72 9.32 -7.32
CA GLN A 17 -4.19 9.30 -8.67
C GLN A 17 -5.33 9.35 -9.68
N LYS A 18 -5.08 10.04 -10.79
CA LYS A 18 -6.01 10.16 -11.92
C LYS A 18 -5.46 9.46 -13.15
N SER A 19 -6.39 9.03 -13.98
CA SER A 19 -6.13 8.47 -15.30
C SER A 19 -7.26 8.87 -16.24
N CYS A 20 -7.11 8.57 -17.53
CA CYS A 20 -8.16 8.73 -18.52
C CYS A 20 -8.28 7.48 -19.40
N ILE A 21 -9.41 7.35 -20.07
CA ILE A 21 -9.60 6.35 -21.12
C ILE A 21 -8.90 6.80 -22.41
N LEU A 22 -8.56 5.83 -23.27
CA LEU A 22 -7.78 6.04 -24.49
C LEU A 22 -8.27 7.20 -25.36
N LYS A 23 -9.58 7.31 -25.57
CA LYS A 23 -10.18 8.36 -26.41
C LYS A 23 -9.90 9.79 -25.93
N ASN A 24 -9.55 9.96 -24.66
CA ASN A 24 -9.28 11.25 -24.03
C ASN A 24 -7.78 11.49 -23.77
N ALA A 25 -6.90 10.58 -24.22
CA ALA A 25 -5.46 10.65 -23.97
C ALA A 25 -4.76 11.59 -24.96
N SER A 26 -5.20 12.86 -25.02
CA SER A 26 -4.45 13.90 -25.73
C SER A 26 -3.17 14.27 -24.97
N GLU A 27 -2.19 14.84 -25.66
CA GLU A 27 -0.93 15.26 -25.06
C GLU A 27 -1.13 16.22 -23.88
N GLU A 28 -1.97 17.25 -24.08
CA GLU A 28 -2.36 18.20 -23.03
C GLU A 28 -3.00 17.49 -21.82
N LYS A 29 -3.91 16.55 -22.08
CA LYS A 29 -4.57 15.82 -20.99
C LYS A 29 -3.59 14.94 -20.22
N LEU A 30 -2.66 14.29 -20.93
CA LEU A 30 -1.63 13.47 -20.30
C LEU A 30 -0.68 14.32 -19.45
N ILE A 31 -0.25 15.49 -19.93
CA ILE A 31 0.57 16.44 -19.15
C ILE A 31 -0.17 16.87 -17.87
N GLU A 32 -1.45 17.23 -17.97
CA GLU A 32 -2.28 17.58 -16.79
C GLU A 32 -2.34 16.43 -15.77
N LEU A 33 -2.60 15.20 -16.24
CA LEU A 33 -2.71 14.03 -15.38
C LEU A 33 -1.37 13.64 -14.74
N ILE A 34 -0.27 13.72 -15.50
CA ILE A 34 1.07 13.42 -15.00
C ILE A 34 1.45 14.43 -13.92
N SER A 35 1.25 15.74 -14.16
CA SER A 35 1.51 16.77 -13.15
C SER A 35 0.71 16.54 -11.87
N TYR A 36 -0.59 16.21 -12.03
CA TYR A 36 -1.44 15.88 -10.88
C TYR A 36 -0.90 14.67 -10.10
N ASN A 37 -0.57 13.57 -10.80
CA ASN A 37 -0.13 12.35 -10.16
C ASN A 37 1.25 12.50 -9.50
N LEU A 38 2.15 13.31 -10.06
CA LEU A 38 3.44 13.62 -9.44
C LEU A 38 3.28 14.48 -8.18
N ASN A 39 2.38 15.47 -8.18
CA ASN A 39 2.02 16.21 -6.96
C ASN A 39 1.45 15.28 -5.88
N SER A 40 0.57 14.36 -6.28
CA SER A 40 0.03 13.34 -5.37
C SER A 40 1.11 12.42 -4.83
N LEU A 41 2.05 11.97 -5.67
CA LEU A 41 3.18 11.15 -5.23
C LEU A 41 4.07 11.91 -4.25
N GLU A 42 4.37 13.18 -4.51
CA GLU A 42 5.15 14.01 -3.58
C GLU A 42 4.49 14.11 -2.20
N ASN A 43 3.16 14.32 -2.16
CA ASN A 43 2.40 14.31 -0.91
C ASN A 43 2.47 12.95 -0.19
N ILE A 44 2.48 11.84 -0.94
CA ILE A 44 2.66 10.49 -0.38
C ILE A 44 4.06 10.34 0.23
N ILE A 45 5.10 10.83 -0.47
CA ILE A 45 6.48 10.81 0.04
C ILE A 45 6.59 11.64 1.32
N ASP A 46 6.03 12.85 1.35
CA ASP A 46 6.02 13.69 2.55
C ASP A 46 5.27 13.04 3.71
N TYR A 47 4.13 12.39 3.42
CA TYR A 47 3.41 11.58 4.41
C TYR A 47 4.27 10.44 4.96
N ASN A 48 4.96 9.70 4.08
CA ASN A 48 5.81 8.59 4.49
C ASN A 48 6.97 9.05 5.36
N ILE A 49 7.64 10.14 4.98
CA ILE A 49 8.71 10.77 5.78
C ILE A 49 8.19 11.14 7.17
N LYS A 50 7.03 11.82 7.23
CA LYS A 50 6.42 12.23 8.50
C LYS A 50 6.07 11.07 9.42
N ASN A 51 5.69 9.92 8.87
CA ASN A 51 5.31 8.72 9.63
C ASN A 51 6.45 7.68 9.71
N ASN A 52 7.68 8.04 9.32
CA ASN A 52 8.85 7.16 9.32
C ASN A 52 8.64 5.84 8.54
N ILE A 53 7.89 5.91 7.44
CA ILE A 53 7.69 4.79 6.51
C ILE A 53 8.82 4.85 5.48
N LYS A 54 9.78 3.94 5.59
CA LYS A 54 11.00 3.90 4.77
C LYS A 54 10.95 2.91 3.61
N LEU A 55 9.81 2.26 3.38
CA LEU A 55 9.62 1.35 2.27
C LEU A 55 8.28 1.66 1.58
N PHE A 56 8.30 1.88 0.26
CA PHE A 56 7.09 2.20 -0.49
C PHE A 56 7.10 1.60 -1.89
N ARG A 57 5.98 1.03 -2.33
CA ARG A 57 5.81 0.63 -3.75
C ARG A 57 5.04 1.70 -4.49
N ILE A 58 5.69 2.36 -5.45
CA ILE A 58 5.08 3.36 -6.32
C ILE A 58 4.13 2.64 -7.29
N SER A 59 2.96 3.24 -7.51
CA SER A 59 1.97 2.74 -8.47
C SER A 59 2.50 2.81 -9.90
N SER A 60 2.35 1.73 -10.67
CA SER A 60 2.61 1.72 -12.11
C SER A 60 1.76 2.74 -12.89
N GLY A 61 0.65 3.21 -12.32
CA GLY A 61 -0.21 4.22 -12.93
C GLY A 61 0.25 5.67 -12.73
N ILE A 62 1.42 5.92 -12.15
CA ILE A 62 1.96 7.27 -11.92
C ILE A 62 2.02 8.07 -13.22
N ILE A 63 2.46 7.44 -14.32
CA ILE A 63 2.37 7.97 -15.69
C ILE A 63 1.28 7.20 -16.44
N PRO A 64 0.13 7.83 -16.75
CA PRO A 64 -0.90 7.18 -17.56
C PRO A 64 -0.33 6.75 -18.92
N PHE A 65 -0.59 5.50 -19.31
CA PHE A 65 -0.09 4.92 -20.55
C PHE A 65 1.44 4.96 -20.70
N GLY A 66 2.21 4.98 -19.60
CA GLY A 66 3.65 5.23 -19.60
C GLY A 66 4.51 4.32 -20.48
N SER A 67 4.09 3.07 -20.69
CA SER A 67 4.73 2.08 -21.58
C SER A 67 4.06 1.94 -22.94
N SER A 68 2.94 2.63 -23.17
CA SER A 68 2.15 2.51 -24.39
C SER A 68 2.51 3.59 -25.39
N SER A 69 2.50 3.25 -26.68
CA SER A 69 2.67 4.18 -27.80
C SER A 69 1.63 5.31 -27.87
N VAL A 70 0.55 5.20 -27.08
CA VAL A 70 -0.46 6.24 -26.86
C VAL A 70 0.17 7.47 -26.18
N ASN A 71 1.08 7.26 -25.23
CA ASN A 71 1.75 8.36 -24.54
C ASN A 71 3.03 8.74 -25.28
N LYS A 72 2.98 9.86 -26.00
CA LYS A 72 4.13 10.44 -26.72
C LYS A 72 4.83 11.56 -25.93
N VAL A 73 4.32 11.89 -24.75
CA VAL A 73 4.86 12.95 -23.89
C VAL A 73 6.23 12.51 -23.39
N LYS A 74 7.26 13.31 -23.62
CA LYS A 74 8.59 13.13 -23.00
C LYS A 74 8.57 13.59 -21.55
N TRP A 75 7.79 12.88 -20.73
CA TRP A 75 7.50 13.26 -19.35
C TRP A 75 8.75 13.32 -18.48
N TRP A 76 9.78 12.51 -18.79
CA TRP A 76 11.06 12.53 -18.09
C TRP A 76 11.80 13.85 -18.29
N ASP A 77 11.67 14.50 -19.46
CA ASP A 77 12.29 15.79 -19.75
C ASP A 77 11.44 16.95 -19.20
N ILE A 78 10.13 16.93 -19.48
CA ILE A 78 9.18 18.00 -19.10
C ILE A 78 9.10 18.15 -17.57
N PHE A 79 9.05 17.02 -16.86
CA PHE A 79 8.92 17.00 -15.40
C PHE A 79 10.24 16.72 -14.68
N ALA A 80 11.40 16.79 -15.37
CA ALA A 80 12.71 16.53 -14.78
C ALA A 80 12.94 17.24 -13.43
N PRO A 81 12.60 18.54 -13.25
CA PRO A 81 12.76 19.21 -11.96
C PRO A 81 11.92 18.58 -10.84
N GLN A 82 10.69 18.18 -11.14
CA GLN A 82 9.77 17.59 -10.17
C GLN A 82 10.20 16.17 -9.78
N PHE A 83 10.61 15.35 -10.76
CA PHE A 83 11.20 14.05 -10.50
C PHE A 83 12.46 14.17 -9.62
N PHE A 84 13.35 15.11 -9.94
CA PHE A 84 14.55 15.35 -9.13
C PHE A 84 14.20 15.72 -7.68
N GLN A 85 13.23 16.62 -7.47
CA GLN A 85 12.79 17.02 -6.13
C GLN A 85 12.24 15.83 -5.32
N ILE A 86 11.36 15.01 -5.93
CA ILE A 86 10.82 13.80 -5.29
C ILE A 86 11.96 12.81 -4.99
N GLY A 87 12.88 12.62 -5.93
CA GLY A 87 14.06 11.77 -5.78
C GLY A 87 14.97 12.18 -4.62
N GLN A 88 15.20 13.47 -4.44
CA GLN A 88 15.96 14.00 -3.30
C GLN A 88 15.25 13.72 -1.97
N LYS A 89 13.91 13.86 -1.90
CA LYS A 89 13.14 13.49 -0.69
C LYS A 89 13.26 12.00 -0.36
N ILE A 90 13.18 11.14 -1.38
CA ILE A 90 13.36 9.68 -1.24
C ILE A 90 14.75 9.37 -0.66
N LYS A 91 15.82 9.91 -1.28
CA LYS A 91 17.21 9.66 -0.84
C LYS A 91 17.49 10.23 0.56
N ASN A 92 17.11 11.47 0.82
CA ASN A 92 17.41 12.15 2.09
C ASN A 92 16.71 11.51 3.30
N SER A 93 15.58 10.84 3.08
CA SER A 93 14.85 10.13 4.13
C SER A 93 15.33 8.68 4.34
N GLY A 94 16.23 8.19 3.49
CA GLY A 94 16.61 6.78 3.45
C GLY A 94 15.43 5.87 3.08
N MET A 95 14.47 6.38 2.29
CA MET A 95 13.33 5.60 1.83
C MET A 95 13.73 4.76 0.63
N ARG A 96 13.42 3.47 0.69
CA ARG A 96 13.53 2.56 -0.44
C ARG A 96 12.20 2.48 -1.17
N VAL A 97 12.24 2.71 -2.48
CA VAL A 97 11.08 2.58 -3.35
C VAL A 97 11.20 1.40 -4.29
N SER A 98 10.06 0.83 -4.67
CA SER A 98 9.99 -0.22 -5.69
C SER A 98 8.77 -0.02 -6.58
N MET A 99 8.72 -0.73 -7.70
CA MET A 99 7.51 -0.83 -8.53
C MET A 99 7.21 -2.30 -8.81
N HIS A 100 5.95 -2.61 -9.11
CA HIS A 100 5.54 -3.95 -9.50
C HIS A 100 4.61 -3.84 -10.72
N PRO A 101 5.15 -4.05 -11.94
CA PRO A 101 4.35 -4.17 -13.15
C PRO A 101 3.16 -5.10 -12.96
N GLY A 102 2.04 -4.79 -13.61
CA GLY A 102 0.81 -5.57 -13.48
C GLY A 102 0.90 -6.94 -14.17
N GLN A 103 -0.16 -7.72 -14.03
CA GLN A 103 -0.30 -9.08 -14.61
C GLN A 103 -0.14 -9.18 -16.15
N TYR A 104 -0.07 -8.05 -16.86
CA TYR A 104 0.09 -8.01 -18.32
C TYR A 104 1.55 -7.95 -18.77
N THR A 105 2.48 -7.72 -17.84
CA THR A 105 3.93 -7.68 -18.10
C THR A 105 4.46 -9.10 -18.03
N VAL A 106 4.37 -9.82 -19.16
CA VAL A 106 4.63 -11.26 -19.21
C VAL A 106 5.78 -11.58 -20.17
N LEU A 107 6.98 -11.72 -19.62
CA LEU A 107 8.20 -11.99 -20.40
C LEU A 107 8.23 -13.40 -21.01
N ASN A 108 7.48 -14.36 -20.49
CA ASN A 108 7.53 -15.75 -20.95
C ASN A 108 6.40 -16.16 -21.91
N SER A 109 5.68 -15.17 -22.44
CA SER A 109 4.62 -15.37 -23.42
C SER A 109 5.15 -16.03 -24.70
N PRO A 110 4.39 -16.97 -25.31
CA PRO A 110 4.73 -17.51 -26.63
C PRO A 110 4.46 -16.51 -27.77
N ASN A 111 3.70 -15.44 -27.51
CA ASN A 111 3.44 -14.37 -28.46
C ASN A 111 4.48 -13.26 -28.29
N GLN A 112 5.28 -13.01 -29.34
CA GLN A 112 6.36 -12.01 -29.35
C GLN A 112 5.85 -10.60 -29.05
N ASP A 113 4.70 -10.18 -29.59
CA ASP A 113 4.15 -8.84 -29.34
C ASP A 113 3.84 -8.60 -27.85
N VAL A 114 3.51 -9.66 -27.10
CA VAL A 114 3.30 -9.59 -25.64
C VAL A 114 4.63 -9.42 -24.92
N VAL A 115 5.68 -10.13 -25.37
CA VAL A 115 7.03 -9.99 -24.83
C VAL A 115 7.56 -8.58 -25.09
N ASP A 116 7.43 -8.06 -26.32
CA ASP A 116 7.90 -6.72 -26.68
C ASP A 116 7.23 -5.64 -25.81
N ARG A 117 5.91 -5.74 -25.61
CA ARG A 117 5.18 -4.85 -24.69
C ARG A 117 5.60 -5.01 -23.23
N ALA A 118 5.94 -6.22 -22.80
CA ALA A 118 6.47 -6.45 -21.45
C ALA A 118 7.85 -5.79 -21.27
N VAL A 119 8.70 -5.85 -22.29
CA VAL A 119 10.00 -5.16 -22.30
C VAL A 119 9.80 -3.64 -22.27
N ASP A 120 8.88 -3.10 -23.07
CA ASP A 120 8.53 -1.67 -23.04
C ASP A 120 7.99 -1.24 -21.67
N ASP A 121 7.20 -2.09 -21.02
CA ASP A 121 6.71 -1.84 -19.67
C ASP A 121 7.82 -1.85 -18.62
N LEU A 122 8.77 -2.78 -18.69
CA LEU A 122 9.95 -2.77 -17.82
C LEU A 122 10.83 -1.55 -18.07
N ARG A 123 11.00 -1.14 -19.33
CA ARG A 123 11.74 0.09 -19.69
C ARG A 123 11.06 1.32 -19.09
N TYR A 124 9.75 1.40 -19.14
CA TYR A 124 8.98 2.48 -18.49
C TYR A 124 9.24 2.53 -16.98
N HIS A 125 9.11 1.40 -16.28
CA HIS A 125 9.34 1.34 -14.84
C HIS A 125 10.78 1.73 -14.48
N ASN A 126 11.75 1.29 -15.28
CA ASN A 126 13.15 1.67 -15.12
C ASN A 126 13.35 3.19 -15.33
N GLN A 127 12.78 3.76 -16.39
CA GLN A 127 12.85 5.21 -16.68
C GLN A 127 12.25 6.05 -15.55
N VAL A 128 11.17 5.59 -14.90
CA VAL A 128 10.56 6.28 -13.75
C VAL A 128 11.56 6.34 -12.58
N LEU A 129 12.19 5.21 -12.26
CA LEU A 129 13.19 5.15 -11.19
C LEU A 129 14.45 5.96 -11.54
N ASP A 130 14.92 5.91 -12.78
CA ASP A 130 16.04 6.75 -13.26
C ASP A 130 15.73 8.24 -13.17
N SER A 131 14.48 8.64 -13.47
CA SER A 131 14.08 10.04 -13.39
C SER A 131 14.15 10.58 -11.95
N PHE A 132 13.89 9.74 -10.94
CA PHE A 132 14.12 10.11 -9.54
C PHE A 132 15.62 10.18 -9.16
N GLY A 133 16.53 9.68 -10.01
CA GLY A 133 17.96 9.63 -9.73
C GLY A 133 18.27 8.78 -8.50
N VAL A 134 17.62 7.61 -8.39
CA VAL A 134 17.82 6.60 -7.33
C VAL A 134 18.59 5.38 -7.86
N GLY A 135 19.29 4.67 -6.98
CA GLY A 135 20.17 3.57 -7.36
C GLY A 135 19.47 2.25 -7.70
N GLU A 136 20.27 1.19 -7.89
CA GLU A 136 19.78 -0.14 -8.26
C GLU A 136 19.17 -0.92 -7.09
N GLU A 137 19.32 -0.45 -5.85
CA GLU A 137 18.63 -0.96 -4.66
C GLU A 137 17.10 -0.77 -4.74
N HIS A 138 16.64 0.09 -5.66
CA HIS A 138 15.24 0.33 -5.97
C HIS A 138 14.75 -0.64 -7.05
N LYS A 139 13.93 -1.61 -6.64
CA LYS A 139 13.62 -2.79 -7.46
C LYS A 139 12.31 -2.72 -8.25
N ILE A 140 12.26 -3.48 -9.34
CA ILE A 140 11.08 -3.76 -10.16
C ILE A 140 10.73 -5.24 -9.94
N ILE A 141 9.59 -5.53 -9.32
CA ILE A 141 9.19 -6.88 -8.93
C ILE A 141 8.37 -7.51 -10.06
N LEU A 142 8.73 -8.71 -10.50
CA LEU A 142 8.10 -9.39 -11.62
C LEU A 142 7.75 -10.85 -11.27
N HIS A 143 6.53 -11.26 -11.59
CA HIS A 143 6.19 -12.69 -11.62
C HIS A 143 6.69 -13.33 -12.92
N ILE A 144 6.93 -14.64 -12.91
CA ILE A 144 7.45 -15.35 -14.09
C ILE A 144 6.45 -15.34 -15.26
N GLY A 145 5.14 -15.42 -14.98
CA GLY A 145 4.08 -15.31 -15.98
C GLY A 145 3.19 -16.56 -16.07
N GLY A 146 2.85 -16.99 -17.28
CA GLY A 146 1.99 -18.16 -17.52
C GLY A 146 2.77 -19.47 -17.75
N ILE A 147 2.13 -20.63 -17.60
CA ILE A 147 2.76 -21.94 -17.91
C ILE A 147 2.59 -22.36 -19.39
N TYR A 148 1.60 -21.81 -20.10
CA TYR A 148 1.34 -22.07 -21.53
C TYR A 148 1.45 -23.54 -21.94
N ASN A 149 0.75 -24.43 -21.22
CA ASN A 149 0.71 -25.89 -21.38
C ASN A 149 2.01 -26.66 -21.07
N ASN A 150 3.18 -26.00 -21.02
CA ASN A 150 4.45 -26.62 -20.66
C ASN A 150 5.30 -25.66 -19.83
N LYS A 151 5.39 -25.94 -18.53
CA LYS A 151 6.10 -25.12 -17.55
C LYS A 151 7.60 -25.03 -17.82
N GLU A 152 8.25 -26.13 -18.22
CA GLU A 152 9.69 -26.13 -18.50
C GLU A 152 10.03 -25.24 -19.70
N GLU A 153 9.25 -25.34 -20.77
CA GLU A 153 9.42 -24.47 -21.96
C GLU A 153 9.08 -23.01 -21.64
N ALA A 154 8.09 -22.76 -20.78
CA ALA A 154 7.80 -21.41 -20.30
C ALA A 154 8.94 -20.80 -19.48
N ILE A 155 9.60 -21.60 -18.63
CA ILE A 155 10.81 -21.16 -17.91
C ILE A 155 11.95 -20.85 -18.87
N LYS A 156 12.20 -21.70 -19.87
CA LYS A 156 13.23 -21.44 -20.90
C LYS A 156 12.97 -20.14 -21.66
N ARG A 157 11.70 -19.85 -22.01
CA ARG A 157 11.33 -18.57 -22.64
C ARG A 157 11.57 -17.38 -21.72
N PHE A 158 11.21 -17.48 -20.43
CA PHE A 158 11.50 -16.43 -19.45
C PHE A 158 13.00 -16.13 -19.41
N ILE A 159 13.83 -17.17 -19.25
CA ILE A 159 15.29 -17.06 -19.17
C ILE A 159 15.85 -16.40 -20.44
N LYS A 160 15.44 -16.88 -21.62
CA LYS A 160 15.89 -16.31 -22.91
C LYS A 160 15.57 -14.82 -22.98
N ASN A 161 14.31 -14.45 -22.75
CA ASN A 161 13.86 -13.08 -22.90
C ASN A 161 14.43 -12.15 -21.80
N TYR A 162 14.68 -12.69 -20.60
CA TYR A 162 15.36 -11.94 -19.53
C TYR A 162 16.80 -11.61 -19.91
N ILE A 163 17.55 -12.57 -20.49
CA ILE A 163 18.95 -12.34 -20.91
C ILE A 163 19.04 -11.20 -21.94
N GLU A 164 18.05 -11.11 -22.82
CA GLU A 164 17.94 -10.08 -23.87
C GLU A 164 17.52 -8.70 -23.34
N LEU A 165 17.14 -8.57 -22.06
CA LEU A 165 16.86 -7.27 -21.45
C LEU A 165 18.12 -6.41 -21.35
N ASP A 166 17.90 -5.09 -21.42
CA ASP A 166 18.90 -4.07 -21.13
C ASP A 166 19.48 -4.25 -19.72
N ASP A 167 20.80 -4.07 -19.57
CA ASP A 167 21.50 -4.27 -18.30
C ASP A 167 20.96 -3.36 -17.19
N LEU A 168 20.54 -2.12 -17.51
CA LEU A 168 19.97 -1.19 -16.54
C LEU A 168 18.63 -1.71 -15.99
N ILE A 169 17.83 -2.39 -16.82
CA ILE A 169 16.60 -3.04 -16.38
C ILE A 169 16.96 -4.25 -15.50
N LYS A 170 17.90 -5.10 -15.93
CA LYS A 170 18.30 -6.31 -15.18
C LYS A 170 18.82 -5.99 -13.78
N GLN A 171 19.54 -4.88 -13.61
CA GLN A 171 20.02 -4.40 -12.31
C GLN A 171 18.89 -4.18 -11.30
N ARG A 172 17.68 -3.83 -11.77
CA ARG A 172 16.53 -3.54 -10.91
C ARG A 172 15.50 -4.66 -10.84
N VAL A 173 15.44 -5.57 -11.82
CA VAL A 173 14.43 -6.63 -11.82
C VAL A 173 14.72 -7.64 -10.71
N VAL A 174 13.70 -7.98 -9.94
CA VAL A 174 13.67 -9.10 -8.99
C VAL A 174 12.44 -9.96 -9.28
N ILE A 175 12.51 -11.25 -8.99
CA ILE A 175 11.43 -12.21 -9.29
C ILE A 175 10.71 -12.67 -8.02
N GLU A 176 9.43 -12.97 -8.13
CA GLU A 176 8.57 -13.33 -7.00
C GLU A 176 7.79 -14.62 -7.26
N ASN A 177 7.65 -15.47 -6.24
CA ASN A 177 6.77 -16.65 -6.28
C ASN A 177 5.29 -16.24 -6.34
N ASP A 178 4.46 -17.03 -7.00
CA ASP A 178 3.04 -16.74 -7.19
C ASP A 178 2.13 -17.86 -6.66
N ASP A 179 0.83 -17.58 -6.57
CA ASP A 179 -0.19 -18.44 -5.97
C ASP A 179 -0.70 -19.58 -6.89
N LYS A 180 -0.18 -19.74 -8.11
CA LYS A 180 -0.76 -20.65 -9.12
C LYS A 180 0.23 -21.44 -9.97
N SER A 181 1.18 -20.74 -10.58
CA SER A 181 2.02 -21.22 -11.68
C SER A 181 3.42 -21.54 -11.22
N TYR A 182 4.07 -20.63 -10.48
CA TYR A 182 5.49 -20.74 -10.11
C TYR A 182 5.66 -20.63 -8.59
N ASN A 183 5.94 -21.76 -7.96
CA ASN A 183 6.22 -21.81 -6.53
C ASN A 183 7.65 -21.34 -6.24
N ILE A 184 7.99 -21.22 -4.97
CA ILE A 184 9.27 -20.67 -4.53
C ILE A 184 10.49 -21.43 -5.08
N ASN A 185 10.41 -22.74 -5.26
CA ASN A 185 11.52 -23.54 -5.80
C ASN A 185 11.72 -23.31 -7.30
N ASP A 186 10.65 -23.08 -8.06
CA ASP A 186 10.77 -22.71 -9.48
C ASP A 186 11.53 -21.39 -9.62
N VAL A 187 11.14 -20.39 -8.83
CA VAL A 187 11.72 -19.05 -8.86
C VAL A 187 13.18 -19.07 -8.38
N LEU A 188 13.52 -19.86 -7.35
CA LEU A 188 14.91 -20.06 -6.91
C LEU A 188 15.78 -20.76 -7.98
N LYS A 189 15.23 -21.73 -8.73
CA LYS A 189 15.95 -22.36 -9.85
C LYS A 189 16.25 -21.37 -10.97
N ILE A 190 15.29 -20.52 -11.30
CA ILE A 190 15.45 -19.44 -12.29
C ILE A 190 16.51 -18.44 -11.80
N SER A 191 16.41 -18.02 -10.54
CA SER A 191 17.37 -17.13 -9.88
C SER A 191 18.80 -17.65 -9.99
N LYS A 192 19.02 -18.94 -9.72
CA LYS A 192 20.34 -19.57 -9.82
C LYS A 192 20.95 -19.50 -11.24
N ILE A 193 20.12 -19.51 -12.28
CA ILE A 193 20.57 -19.44 -13.68
C ILE A 193 20.87 -18.00 -14.08
N LEU A 194 20.05 -17.06 -13.64
CA LEU A 194 20.07 -15.66 -14.07
C LEU A 194 20.83 -14.71 -13.14
N ASP A 195 21.22 -15.16 -11.94
CA ASP A 195 21.74 -14.33 -10.85
C ASP A 195 20.80 -13.16 -10.49
N VAL A 196 19.48 -13.43 -10.48
CA VAL A 196 18.44 -12.43 -10.17
C VAL A 196 17.89 -12.64 -8.76
N PRO A 197 17.72 -11.58 -7.93
CA PRO A 197 17.19 -11.74 -6.58
C PRO A 197 15.74 -12.23 -6.54
N VAL A 198 15.40 -12.96 -5.49
CA VAL A 198 14.05 -13.49 -5.25
C VAL A 198 13.38 -12.79 -4.08
N VAL A 199 12.21 -12.20 -4.34
CA VAL A 199 11.27 -11.72 -3.32
C VAL A 199 10.39 -12.90 -2.91
N TYR A 200 10.38 -13.20 -1.61
CA TYR A 200 9.47 -14.20 -1.04
C TYR A 200 8.13 -13.55 -0.70
N ASP A 201 7.03 -14.11 -1.20
CA ASP A 201 5.66 -13.82 -0.73
C ASP A 201 5.09 -15.00 0.05
N ASN A 202 4.73 -14.74 1.30
CA ASN A 202 4.27 -15.75 2.25
C ASN A 202 2.87 -16.31 1.90
N LEU A 203 1.95 -15.47 1.43
CA LEU A 203 0.58 -15.90 1.13
C LEU A 203 0.56 -16.72 -0.17
N HIS A 204 1.34 -16.32 -1.16
CA HIS A 204 1.56 -17.12 -2.37
C HIS A 204 2.13 -18.49 -2.03
N ASN A 205 3.15 -18.56 -1.16
CA ASN A 205 3.72 -19.85 -0.74
C ASN A 205 2.75 -20.68 0.11
N GLN A 206 1.89 -20.07 0.91
CA GLN A 206 0.83 -20.77 1.64
C GLN A 206 -0.14 -21.50 0.70
N ILE A 207 -0.38 -20.96 -0.50
CA ILE A 207 -1.34 -21.50 -1.48
C ILE A 207 -0.66 -22.47 -2.45
N ASN A 208 0.53 -22.11 -2.91
CA ASN A 208 1.31 -22.83 -3.90
C ASN A 208 2.67 -23.22 -3.31
N SER A 209 2.62 -24.03 -2.24
CA SER A 209 3.82 -24.45 -1.51
C SER A 209 4.63 -25.47 -2.32
N TYR A 210 5.94 -25.33 -2.33
CA TYR A 210 6.82 -26.38 -2.87
C TYR A 210 7.01 -27.56 -1.89
N ASP A 211 7.32 -27.26 -0.63
CA ASP A 211 7.49 -28.24 0.45
C ASP A 211 6.80 -27.72 1.71
N SER A 212 5.72 -28.39 2.12
CA SER A 212 4.90 -28.02 3.27
C SER A 212 5.57 -28.28 4.61
N ASN A 213 6.70 -29.00 4.65
CA ASN A 213 7.49 -29.19 5.86
C ASN A 213 8.42 -28.01 6.16
N LYS A 214 8.57 -27.08 5.21
CA LYS A 214 9.39 -25.88 5.36
C LYS A 214 8.50 -24.69 5.67
N ASN A 215 8.86 -23.96 6.74
CA ASN A 215 8.14 -22.75 7.14
C ASN A 215 8.62 -21.52 6.33
N ASP A 216 7.95 -20.39 6.54
CA ASP A 216 8.30 -19.12 5.89
C ASP A 216 9.75 -18.71 6.13
N TYR A 217 10.26 -18.89 7.36
CA TYR A 217 11.61 -18.48 7.75
C TYR A 217 12.69 -19.20 6.94
N TYR A 218 12.53 -20.51 6.72
CA TYR A 218 13.43 -21.28 5.85
C TYR A 218 13.48 -20.70 4.43
N TRP A 219 12.33 -20.41 3.83
CA TRP A 219 12.29 -19.89 2.46
C TRP A 219 12.81 -18.46 2.36
N ILE A 220 12.58 -17.63 3.39
CA ILE A 220 13.17 -16.30 3.49
C ILE A 220 14.70 -16.40 3.52
N ASP A 221 15.27 -17.33 4.27
CA ASP A 221 16.72 -17.54 4.33
C ASP A 221 17.31 -18.09 3.02
N GLU A 222 16.60 -19.00 2.32
CA GLU A 222 17.03 -19.43 0.99
C GLU A 222 16.99 -18.27 -0.02
N CYS A 223 15.94 -17.45 0.01
CA CYS A 223 15.86 -16.27 -0.84
C CYS A 223 16.95 -15.25 -0.51
N ARG A 224 17.33 -15.09 0.76
CA ARG A 224 18.36 -14.13 1.20
C ARG A 224 19.69 -14.33 0.47
N LYS A 225 20.03 -15.58 0.13
CA LYS A 225 21.26 -15.94 -0.60
C LYS A 225 21.31 -15.39 -2.02
N THR A 226 20.16 -14.99 -2.57
CA THR A 226 20.03 -14.39 -3.92
C THR A 226 20.20 -12.87 -3.92
N TRP A 227 20.27 -12.23 -2.75
CA TRP A 227 20.43 -10.78 -2.62
C TRP A 227 21.89 -10.41 -2.34
N GLN A 228 22.44 -9.51 -3.16
CA GLN A 228 23.79 -8.96 -3.05
C GLN A 228 23.76 -7.56 -2.42
N GLU A 229 24.93 -7.02 -2.05
CA GLU A 229 25.04 -5.69 -1.42
C GLU A 229 24.41 -4.58 -2.28
N LYS A 230 24.64 -4.65 -3.60
CA LYS A 230 24.08 -3.73 -4.59
C LYS A 230 22.56 -3.70 -4.62
N ASP A 231 21.91 -4.80 -4.23
CA ASP A 231 20.46 -4.90 -4.24
C ASP A 231 19.82 -4.21 -3.04
N GLY A 232 20.61 -3.86 -2.02
CA GLY A 232 20.15 -3.42 -0.71
C GLY A 232 19.65 -4.58 0.15
N CYS A 233 18.94 -4.27 1.25
CA CYS A 233 18.37 -5.28 2.13
C CYS A 233 17.46 -6.25 1.36
N GLN A 234 17.34 -7.49 1.83
CA GLN A 234 16.35 -8.41 1.27
C GLN A 234 14.96 -7.81 1.42
N LYS A 235 14.14 -7.87 0.36
CA LYS A 235 12.73 -7.50 0.42
C LYS A 235 11.85 -8.76 0.44
N VAL A 236 10.85 -8.79 1.33
CA VAL A 236 9.80 -9.80 1.36
C VAL A 236 8.43 -9.14 1.21
N HIS A 237 7.47 -9.88 0.67
CA HIS A 237 6.06 -9.52 0.66
C HIS A 237 5.36 -10.28 1.80
N TYR A 238 4.64 -9.53 2.64
CA TYR A 238 3.84 -10.09 3.72
C TYR A 238 2.37 -9.75 3.52
N SER A 239 1.58 -10.81 3.49
CA SER A 239 0.15 -10.79 3.27
C SER A 239 -0.54 -11.77 4.21
N GLN A 240 -1.83 -11.55 4.41
CA GLN A 240 -2.68 -12.44 5.18
C GLN A 240 -3.93 -12.78 4.38
N GLN A 241 -4.40 -14.01 4.49
CA GLN A 241 -5.64 -14.43 3.84
C GLN A 241 -6.84 -13.66 4.40
N ASN A 242 -7.73 -13.25 3.50
CA ASN A 242 -9.10 -12.86 3.83
C ASN A 242 -9.96 -14.11 3.98
N PHE A 243 -10.41 -14.42 5.20
CA PHE A 243 -11.16 -15.64 5.50
C PHE A 243 -12.52 -15.73 4.80
N LEU A 244 -13.07 -14.62 4.30
CA LEU A 244 -14.36 -14.56 3.61
C LEU A 244 -14.25 -14.60 2.08
N LYS A 245 -13.02 -14.60 1.54
CA LYS A 245 -12.76 -14.58 0.09
C LYS A 245 -11.94 -15.80 -0.31
N LYS A 246 -11.83 -16.04 -1.62
CA LYS A 246 -11.06 -17.16 -2.20
C LYS A 246 -9.59 -17.14 -1.73
N PRO A 247 -8.90 -18.30 -1.68
CA PRO A 247 -7.46 -18.36 -1.44
C PRO A 247 -6.68 -17.37 -2.30
N GLY A 248 -5.71 -16.68 -1.71
CA GLY A 248 -4.90 -15.62 -2.35
C GLY A 248 -5.49 -14.23 -2.23
N SER A 249 -6.69 -14.09 -1.67
CA SER A 249 -7.28 -12.77 -1.44
C SER A 249 -6.69 -12.14 -0.18
N HIS A 250 -6.04 -10.99 -0.34
CA HIS A 250 -5.44 -10.26 0.78
C HIS A 250 -6.51 -9.77 1.77
N SER A 251 -6.21 -9.80 3.06
CA SER A 251 -7.04 -9.29 4.14
C SER A 251 -7.32 -7.79 4.00
N GLU A 252 -8.39 -7.33 4.64
CA GLU A 252 -8.71 -5.90 4.64
C GLU A 252 -7.67 -5.10 5.46
N SER A 253 -7.17 -5.69 6.55
CA SER A 253 -6.12 -5.15 7.42
C SER A 253 -5.22 -6.29 7.92
N ILE A 254 -3.97 -5.98 8.28
CA ILE A 254 -3.04 -6.95 8.88
C ILE A 254 -3.45 -7.22 10.32
N ARG A 255 -3.84 -8.43 10.67
CA ARG A 255 -4.12 -8.84 12.06
C ARG A 255 -2.84 -8.79 12.86
N ILE A 256 -2.80 -7.93 13.88
CA ILE A 256 -1.53 -7.51 14.49
C ILE A 256 -0.81 -8.65 15.22
N ASN A 257 -1.53 -9.56 15.88
CA ASN A 257 -0.88 -10.65 16.62
C ASN A 257 -0.21 -11.65 15.68
N GLU A 258 -0.83 -11.98 14.55
CA GLU A 258 -0.22 -12.85 13.53
C GLU A 258 1.04 -12.21 12.94
N PHE A 259 1.00 -10.90 12.66
CA PHE A 259 2.17 -10.18 12.17
C PHE A 259 3.30 -10.14 13.20
N ILE A 260 2.99 -9.89 14.48
CA ILE A 260 4.02 -9.86 15.53
C ILE A 260 4.63 -11.24 15.76
N ASN A 261 3.86 -12.32 15.64
CA ASN A 261 4.39 -13.68 15.71
C ASN A 261 5.36 -13.95 14.55
N PHE A 262 4.98 -13.57 13.31
CA PHE A 262 5.87 -13.65 12.15
C PHE A 262 7.14 -12.80 12.36
N TYR A 263 6.97 -11.54 12.74
CA TYR A 263 8.06 -10.59 12.90
C TYR A 263 9.08 -11.05 13.95
N LYS A 264 8.62 -11.59 15.08
CA LYS A 264 9.51 -12.12 16.12
C LYS A 264 10.20 -13.41 15.71
N GLY A 265 9.52 -14.28 14.97
CA GLY A 265 10.09 -15.55 14.50
C GLY A 265 11.14 -15.40 13.41
N LEU A 266 11.28 -14.21 12.80
CA LEU A 266 12.37 -13.92 11.87
C LEU A 266 13.75 -13.94 12.54
N GLU A 267 13.84 -13.58 13.83
CA GLU A 267 15.09 -13.54 14.61
C GLU A 267 16.24 -12.75 13.95
N ARG A 268 15.91 -11.76 13.10
CA ARG A 268 16.86 -10.92 12.34
C ARG A 268 16.29 -9.55 12.06
N GLU A 269 17.15 -8.58 11.73
CA GLU A 269 16.71 -7.20 11.50
C GLU A 269 17.06 -6.62 10.11
N ASP A 270 17.76 -7.39 9.26
CA ASP A 270 18.38 -6.97 7.99
C ASP A 270 17.50 -7.21 6.74
N LEU A 271 16.18 -7.08 6.88
CA LEU A 271 15.23 -7.19 5.76
C LEU A 271 14.13 -6.12 5.79
N ASP A 272 13.52 -5.91 4.64
CA ASP A 272 12.42 -4.99 4.40
C ASP A 272 11.12 -5.78 4.14
N ILE A 273 10.03 -5.40 4.82
CA ILE A 273 8.73 -6.07 4.73
C ILE A 273 7.73 -5.15 4.00
N MET A 274 7.34 -5.55 2.79
CA MET A 274 6.25 -4.89 2.06
C MET A 274 4.91 -5.53 2.44
N LEU A 275 4.02 -4.76 3.04
CA LEU A 275 2.67 -5.24 3.35
C LEU A 275 1.78 -5.16 2.10
N GLU A 276 1.26 -6.29 1.65
CA GLU A 276 0.25 -6.32 0.59
C GLU A 276 -1.15 -6.50 1.18
N VAL A 277 -1.74 -5.38 1.59
CA VAL A 277 -3.02 -5.34 2.29
C VAL A 277 -3.94 -4.30 1.65
N LYS A 278 -5.25 -4.35 1.95
CA LYS A 278 -6.21 -3.39 1.38
C LYS A 278 -6.13 -2.02 2.05
N ASP A 279 -5.92 -1.95 3.35
CA ASP A 279 -5.87 -0.69 4.12
C ASP A 279 -4.51 0.05 4.09
N LYS A 280 -3.54 -0.45 3.31
CA LYS A 280 -2.31 0.26 2.94
C LYS A 280 -1.50 0.80 4.12
N ASN A 281 -1.33 2.13 4.17
CA ASN A 281 -0.60 2.88 5.18
C ASN A 281 -1.12 2.65 6.60
N LEU A 282 -2.41 2.31 6.78
CA LEU A 282 -2.98 2.06 8.10
C LEU A 282 -2.33 0.83 8.74
N SER A 283 -2.24 -0.28 8.00
CA SER A 283 -1.51 -1.47 8.46
C SER A 283 -0.01 -1.21 8.60
N ALA A 284 0.61 -0.42 7.71
CA ALA A 284 2.02 -0.09 7.84
C ALA A 284 2.32 0.67 9.14
N ILE A 285 1.56 1.72 9.44
CA ILE A 285 1.70 2.47 10.70
C ILE A 285 1.42 1.58 11.90
N LYS A 286 0.37 0.77 11.85
CA LYS A 286 0.04 -0.21 12.90
C LYS A 286 1.21 -1.16 13.18
N CYS A 287 1.79 -1.74 12.14
CA CYS A 287 2.90 -2.67 12.26
C CYS A 287 4.16 -1.97 12.79
N ILE A 288 4.52 -0.80 12.24
CA ILE A 288 5.67 0.02 12.70
C ILE A 288 5.51 0.38 14.18
N ASN A 289 4.32 0.83 14.58
CA ASN A 289 4.03 1.19 15.96
C ASN A 289 4.13 0.00 16.91
N CYS A 290 3.96 -1.23 16.44
CA CYS A 290 4.06 -2.43 17.29
C CYS A 290 5.46 -3.06 17.30
N THR A 291 6.36 -2.68 16.39
CA THR A 291 7.70 -3.27 16.26
C THR A 291 8.84 -2.31 16.62
N THR A 292 8.61 -1.00 16.58
CA THR A 292 9.66 -0.02 16.92
C THR A 292 9.84 0.11 18.43
N ILE A 293 11.09 0.01 18.89
CA ILE A 293 11.47 0.19 20.29
C ILE A 293 11.52 1.69 20.62
N HIS A 294 11.13 2.09 21.84
CA HIS A 294 11.20 3.47 22.35
C HIS A 294 10.34 4.52 21.63
N GLN A 295 9.11 4.17 21.26
CA GLN A 295 8.17 5.17 20.76
C GLN A 295 7.50 5.97 21.89
N SER A 296 7.11 7.20 21.56
CA SER A 296 6.34 8.07 22.43
C SER A 296 4.86 7.69 22.41
N ILE A 297 4.20 7.72 23.57
CA ILE A 297 2.75 7.56 23.69
C ILE A 297 1.98 8.53 22.75
N LYS A 298 2.59 9.67 22.40
CA LYS A 298 2.04 10.64 21.43
C LYS A 298 1.71 10.01 20.07
N ASN A 299 2.43 8.98 19.65
CA ASN A 299 2.15 8.28 18.40
C ASN A 299 0.81 7.53 18.46
N LEU A 300 0.54 6.84 19.58
CA LEU A 300 -0.75 6.16 19.80
C LEU A 300 -1.88 7.17 20.01
N GLU A 301 -1.62 8.32 20.64
CA GLU A 301 -2.61 9.40 20.78
C GLU A 301 -2.97 10.02 19.43
N MET A 302 -1.99 10.23 18.57
CA MET A 302 -2.21 10.71 17.20
C MET A 302 -3.04 9.69 16.43
N GLU A 303 -2.70 8.40 16.49
CA GLU A 303 -3.48 7.35 15.84
C GLU A 303 -4.89 7.25 16.42
N TRP A 304 -5.04 7.35 17.74
CA TRP A 304 -6.34 7.38 18.39
C TRP A 304 -7.19 8.53 17.89
N SER A 305 -6.62 9.72 17.71
CA SER A 305 -7.35 10.87 17.19
C SER A 305 -8.00 10.60 15.82
N ARG A 306 -7.35 9.80 14.97
CA ARG A 306 -7.83 9.39 13.63
C ARG A 306 -8.92 8.31 13.74
N TYR A 307 -8.74 7.30 14.59
CA TYR A 307 -9.69 6.19 14.75
C TYR A 307 -10.91 6.51 15.63
N LYS A 308 -10.78 7.48 16.53
CA LYS A 308 -11.72 7.80 17.62
C LYS A 308 -13.19 7.70 17.24
N TYR A 309 -13.59 8.40 16.17
CA TYR A 309 -15.01 8.46 15.78
C TYR A 309 -15.47 7.25 15.00
N LYS A 310 -14.58 6.57 14.27
CA LYS A 310 -14.93 5.29 13.64
C LYS A 310 -15.14 4.21 14.70
N ILE A 311 -14.30 4.15 15.73
CA ILE A 311 -14.49 3.22 16.84
C ILE A 311 -15.73 3.58 17.65
N LEU A 312 -16.04 4.87 17.83
CA LEU A 312 -17.28 5.27 18.50
C LEU A 312 -18.54 4.84 17.72
N GLU A 313 -18.51 4.94 16.39
CA GLU A 313 -19.58 4.47 15.50
C GLU A 313 -19.77 2.95 15.59
N ASN A 314 -18.69 2.17 15.59
CA ASN A 314 -18.80 0.72 15.59
C ASN A 314 -19.04 0.17 17.01
N SER A 315 -18.30 0.66 18.02
CA SER A 315 -18.35 0.14 19.38
C SER A 315 -17.97 1.17 20.47
N PRO A 316 -18.95 1.82 21.11
CA PRO A 316 -18.72 2.69 22.28
C PRO A 316 -18.01 2.02 23.46
N VAL A 317 -18.13 0.69 23.58
CA VAL A 317 -17.42 -0.11 24.59
C VAL A 317 -15.91 -0.05 24.34
N HIS A 318 -15.44 -0.46 23.15
CA HIS A 318 -14.03 -0.41 22.79
C HIS A 318 -13.49 1.02 22.76
N TYR A 319 -14.31 2.00 22.38
CA TYR A 319 -13.95 3.42 22.49
C TYR A 319 -13.54 3.80 23.92
N THR A 320 -14.31 3.32 24.91
CA THR A 320 -14.06 3.60 26.33
C THR A 320 -12.83 2.84 26.83
N GLU A 321 -12.65 1.59 26.41
CA GLU A 321 -11.47 0.78 26.75
C GLU A 321 -10.17 1.39 26.22
N ILE A 322 -10.16 1.84 24.96
CA ILE A 322 -8.99 2.52 24.38
C ILE A 322 -8.68 3.81 25.14
N ARG A 323 -9.70 4.61 25.49
CA ARG A 323 -9.49 5.81 26.30
C ARG A 323 -8.87 5.50 27.65
N LYS A 324 -9.29 4.42 28.31
CA LYS A 324 -8.71 3.97 29.58
C LYS A 324 -7.27 3.50 29.41
N LEU A 325 -6.99 2.74 28.35
CA LEU A 325 -5.64 2.27 28.00
C LEU A 325 -4.66 3.46 27.85
N LEU A 326 -5.08 4.51 27.14
CA LEU A 326 -4.26 5.68 26.88
C LEU A 326 -4.13 6.64 28.08
N VAL A 327 -4.74 6.35 29.23
CA VAL A 327 -4.51 7.15 30.45
C VAL A 327 -3.08 6.97 30.95
N ASP A 328 -2.53 5.75 30.87
CA ASP A 328 -1.14 5.51 31.19
C ASP A 328 -0.23 6.15 30.15
N LYS A 329 0.57 7.13 30.59
CA LYS A 329 1.53 7.86 29.75
C LYS A 329 2.95 7.29 29.81
N LYS A 330 3.19 6.31 30.68
CA LYS A 330 4.52 5.73 30.91
C LYS A 330 4.75 4.47 30.07
N SER A 331 3.73 3.65 29.86
CA SER A 331 3.84 2.44 29.05
C SER A 331 3.42 2.67 27.60
N TYR A 332 4.17 2.10 26.66
CA TYR A 332 3.86 2.15 25.23
C TYR A 332 3.13 0.87 24.80
N GLN A 333 1.81 0.83 25.03
CA GLN A 333 0.96 -0.36 24.85
C GLN A 333 0.38 -0.48 23.42
N ALA A 334 1.25 -0.48 22.39
CA ALA A 334 0.81 -0.49 20.99
C ALA A 334 0.00 -1.75 20.61
N ILE A 335 0.47 -2.94 20.97
CA ILE A 335 -0.23 -4.20 20.63
C ILE A 335 -1.63 -4.25 21.28
N PRO A 336 -1.80 -4.02 22.60
CA PRO A 336 -3.14 -3.91 23.20
C PRO A 336 -4.02 -2.84 22.55
N PHE A 337 -3.46 -1.67 22.22
CA PHE A 337 -4.17 -0.58 21.56
C PHE A 337 -4.76 -1.01 20.22
N TYR A 338 -3.94 -1.60 19.34
CA TYR A 338 -4.40 -2.03 18.02
C TYR A 338 -5.32 -3.26 18.09
N ASN A 339 -5.13 -4.16 19.06
CA ASN A 339 -6.07 -5.25 19.32
C ASN A 339 -7.49 -4.73 19.66
N LEU A 340 -7.60 -3.64 20.42
CA LEU A 340 -8.89 -3.00 20.71
C LEU A 340 -9.48 -2.31 19.47
N ILE A 341 -8.65 -1.70 18.63
CA ILE A 341 -9.09 -1.11 17.36
C ILE A 341 -9.65 -2.19 16.43
N GLU A 342 -8.92 -3.30 16.24
CA GLU A 342 -9.34 -4.42 15.38
C GLU A 342 -10.70 -4.97 15.84
N LYS A 343 -10.82 -5.32 17.13
CA LYS A 343 -12.09 -5.80 17.71
C LYS A 343 -13.22 -4.78 17.62
N GLY A 344 -12.90 -3.49 17.70
CA GLY A 344 -13.87 -2.41 17.55
C GLY A 344 -14.38 -2.28 16.11
N LEU A 345 -13.48 -2.39 15.13
CA LEU A 345 -13.81 -2.29 13.70
C LEU A 345 -14.58 -3.51 13.19
N GLU A 346 -14.36 -4.70 13.76
CA GLU A 346 -15.13 -5.92 13.44
C GLU A 346 -16.62 -5.84 13.85
N ARG A 347 -17.01 -4.87 14.70
CA ARG A 347 -18.42 -4.70 15.08
C ARG A 347 -19.17 -3.90 14.05
N GLU A 348 -20.35 -4.39 13.67
CA GLU A 348 -21.32 -3.60 12.91
C GLU A 348 -21.90 -2.47 13.76
N SER A 349 -21.94 -1.27 13.20
CA SER A 349 -22.54 -0.10 13.87
C SER A 349 -24.06 -0.23 13.96
N THR A 350 -24.64 0.07 15.12
CA THR A 350 -26.09 0.24 15.26
C THR A 350 -26.50 1.65 14.82
N ILE A 351 -27.78 1.86 14.48
CA ILE A 351 -28.32 3.20 14.17
C ILE A 351 -27.99 4.19 15.32
N GLY A 352 -28.15 3.75 16.58
CA GLY A 352 -27.85 4.58 17.74
C GLY A 352 -26.38 4.98 17.84
N ASN A 353 -25.46 4.04 17.63
CA ASN A 353 -24.02 4.33 17.66
C ASN A 353 -23.61 5.28 16.53
N SER A 354 -24.14 5.06 15.33
CA SER A 354 -23.88 5.91 14.15
C SER A 354 -24.37 7.33 14.36
N ILE A 355 -25.56 7.51 14.93
CA ILE A 355 -26.09 8.84 15.30
C ILE A 355 -25.23 9.47 16.38
N ASN A 356 -24.83 8.72 17.41
CA ASN A 356 -23.98 9.21 18.48
C ASN A 356 -22.64 9.75 17.94
N ALA A 357 -21.95 8.97 17.10
CA ALA A 357 -20.70 9.40 16.47
C ALA A 357 -20.90 10.65 15.60
N ALA A 358 -21.97 10.69 14.79
CA ALA A 358 -22.29 11.85 13.96
C ALA A 358 -22.56 13.11 14.80
N LEU A 359 -23.26 13.01 15.93
CA LEU A 359 -23.52 14.13 16.85
C LEU A 359 -22.23 14.62 17.51
N HIS A 360 -21.32 13.72 17.88
CA HIS A 360 -20.01 14.10 18.39
C HIS A 360 -19.18 14.90 17.38
N ILE A 361 -19.23 14.52 16.10
CA ILE A 361 -18.58 15.28 15.02
C ILE A 361 -19.30 16.60 14.78
N TRP A 362 -20.63 16.62 14.82
CA TRP A 362 -21.42 17.85 14.72
C TRP A 362 -21.01 18.89 15.77
N GLY A 363 -20.61 18.44 16.97
CA GLY A 363 -20.14 19.30 18.05
C GLY A 363 -19.00 20.26 17.68
N TYR A 364 -18.20 19.95 16.65
CA TYR A 364 -17.13 20.84 16.14
C TYR A 364 -17.68 22.03 15.35
N PHE A 365 -18.91 21.96 14.88
CA PHE A 365 -19.54 23.00 14.07
C PHE A 365 -20.57 23.82 14.86
N LYS A 366 -20.88 23.45 16.11
CA LYS A 366 -22.02 23.99 16.87
C LYS A 366 -21.99 25.52 17.04
N ASP A 367 -20.80 26.10 17.10
CA ASP A 367 -20.59 27.54 17.34
C ASP A 367 -20.26 28.33 16.05
N ILE A 368 -20.14 27.64 14.90
CA ILE A 368 -19.70 28.24 13.62
C ILE A 368 -20.65 27.96 12.44
N ALA A 369 -21.49 26.93 12.53
CA ALA A 369 -22.44 26.57 11.49
C ALA A 369 -23.65 27.50 11.47
N LEU A 370 -24.22 27.71 10.28
CA LEU A 370 -25.47 28.45 10.11
C LEU A 370 -26.66 27.65 10.66
N ASP A 371 -27.70 28.33 11.12
CA ASP A 371 -28.93 27.66 11.61
C ASP A 371 -29.53 26.73 10.55
N LYS A 372 -29.52 27.15 9.27
CA LYS A 372 -29.97 26.30 8.15
C LYS A 372 -29.16 25.01 8.01
N GLU A 373 -27.86 25.04 8.30
CA GLU A 373 -27.00 23.84 8.25
C GLU A 373 -27.31 22.91 9.43
N LYS A 374 -27.56 23.48 10.61
CA LYS A 374 -27.99 22.76 11.81
C LYS A 374 -29.32 22.04 11.58
N GLU A 375 -30.32 22.75 11.09
CA GLU A 375 -31.61 22.17 10.72
C GLU A 375 -31.45 21.07 9.67
N SER A 376 -30.64 21.32 8.63
CA SER A 376 -30.38 20.33 7.58
C SER A 376 -29.69 19.08 8.11
N PHE A 377 -28.79 19.20 9.09
CA PHE A 377 -28.13 18.06 9.72
C PHE A 377 -29.10 17.27 10.61
N LEU A 378 -29.85 17.94 11.48
CA LEU A 378 -30.83 17.29 12.36
C LEU A 378 -31.92 16.57 11.55
N ASN A 379 -32.39 17.16 10.45
CA ASN A 379 -33.31 16.51 9.52
C ASN A 379 -32.72 15.23 8.89
N LYS A 380 -31.42 15.22 8.56
CA LYS A 380 -30.74 14.01 8.07
C LYS A 380 -30.65 12.95 9.15
N ILE A 381 -30.35 13.31 10.40
CA ILE A 381 -30.34 12.36 11.53
C ILE A 381 -31.71 11.70 11.69
N GLU A 382 -32.80 12.47 11.68
CA GLU A 382 -34.15 11.93 11.78
C GLU A 382 -34.53 11.04 10.59
N ASN A 383 -34.13 11.42 9.38
CA ASN A 383 -34.36 10.59 8.19
C ASN A 383 -33.55 9.29 8.22
N TYR A 384 -32.31 9.31 8.71
CA TYR A 384 -31.50 8.10 8.88
C TYR A 384 -32.10 7.18 9.94
N LYS A 385 -32.55 7.74 11.07
CA LYS A 385 -33.24 7.00 12.12
C LYS A 385 -34.50 6.30 11.60
N LYS A 386 -35.19 6.90 10.62
CA LYS A 386 -36.37 6.34 9.93
C LYS A 386 -36.03 5.42 8.74
N GLY A 387 -34.75 5.15 8.48
CA GLY A 387 -34.30 4.32 7.35
C GLY A 387 -34.49 4.96 5.96
N LYS A 388 -34.76 6.27 5.89
CA LYS A 388 -35.02 6.99 4.62
C LYS A 388 -33.76 7.38 3.86
N ILE A 389 -32.62 7.46 4.56
CA ILE A 389 -31.31 7.75 3.97
C ILE A 389 -30.26 6.81 4.56
N SER A 390 -29.12 6.66 3.90
CA SER A 390 -27.98 5.88 4.40
C SER A 390 -27.06 6.71 5.29
N LEU A 391 -26.24 6.02 6.10
CA LEU A 391 -25.20 6.65 6.92
C LEU A 391 -24.19 7.41 6.04
N LYS A 392 -23.89 6.89 4.85
CA LYS A 392 -23.01 7.54 3.86
C LYS A 392 -23.47 8.96 3.52
N THR A 393 -24.78 9.22 3.47
CA THR A 393 -25.33 10.56 3.24
C THR A 393 -25.02 11.51 4.40
N ILE A 394 -25.10 11.04 5.65
CA ILE A 394 -24.71 11.84 6.82
C ILE A 394 -23.20 12.13 6.80
N LYS A 395 -22.37 11.09 6.63
CA LYS A 395 -20.91 11.22 6.56
C LYS A 395 -20.47 12.19 5.47
N SER A 396 -21.08 12.11 4.28
CA SER A 396 -20.79 13.02 3.17
C SER A 396 -21.14 14.47 3.49
N SER A 397 -22.25 14.70 4.20
CA SER A 397 -22.65 16.04 4.66
C SER A 397 -21.65 16.60 5.67
N LEU A 398 -21.28 15.80 6.66
CA LEU A 398 -20.30 16.19 7.69
C LEU A 398 -18.90 16.43 7.10
N TRP A 399 -18.47 15.61 6.14
CA TRP A 399 -17.21 15.82 5.43
C TRP A 399 -17.19 17.17 4.69
N LYS A 400 -18.25 17.50 3.94
CA LYS A 400 -18.36 18.80 3.26
C LYS A 400 -18.28 19.96 4.24
N MET A 401 -18.85 19.83 5.43
CA MET A 401 -18.72 20.82 6.49
C MET A 401 -17.30 20.91 7.03
N SER A 402 -16.62 19.78 7.26
CA SER A 402 -15.22 19.76 7.65
C SER A 402 -14.33 20.51 6.66
N VAL A 403 -14.58 20.35 5.36
CA VAL A 403 -13.89 21.10 4.29
C VAL A 403 -14.25 22.58 4.34
N LYS A 404 -15.55 22.93 4.36
CA LYS A 404 -16.04 24.31 4.37
C LYS A 404 -15.47 25.13 5.54
N TYR A 405 -15.41 24.54 6.73
CA TYR A 405 -14.97 25.19 7.95
C TYR A 405 -13.50 24.89 8.30
N ASN A 406 -12.73 24.32 7.38
CA ASN A 406 -11.32 23.98 7.53
C ASN A 406 -10.99 23.23 8.84
N GLN A 407 -11.82 22.25 9.22
CA GLN A 407 -11.66 21.45 10.43
C GLN A 407 -10.61 20.35 10.20
N SER A 408 -9.33 20.73 10.20
CA SER A 408 -8.20 19.84 9.91
C SER A 408 -8.18 18.56 10.77
N TYR A 409 -8.58 18.66 12.04
CA TYR A 409 -8.72 17.50 12.93
C TYR A 409 -9.69 16.45 12.35
N LEU A 410 -10.84 16.89 11.84
CA LEU A 410 -11.86 16.00 11.24
C LEU A 410 -11.47 15.53 9.85
N LEU A 411 -10.73 16.35 9.09
CA LEU A 411 -10.25 15.96 7.75
C LEU A 411 -9.25 14.80 7.79
N ASN A 412 -8.55 14.62 8.91
CA ASN A 412 -7.64 13.49 9.15
C ASN A 412 -8.33 12.30 9.86
N SER A 413 -9.64 12.35 10.08
CA SER A 413 -10.39 11.30 10.78
C SER A 413 -10.75 10.14 9.85
N TYR A 414 -10.45 8.92 10.27
CA TYR A 414 -10.81 7.71 9.55
C TYR A 414 -12.31 7.41 9.56
N TYR A 415 -13.11 8.16 10.32
CA TYR A 415 -14.58 8.11 10.28
C TYR A 415 -15.15 8.29 8.86
N PHE A 416 -14.49 9.12 8.05
CA PHE A 416 -14.91 9.42 6.67
C PHE A 416 -14.28 8.50 5.62
N THR A 417 -13.35 7.63 6.02
CA THR A 417 -12.51 6.87 5.10
C THR A 417 -12.69 5.37 5.23
N ILE A 418 -12.83 4.87 6.47
CA ILE A 418 -13.06 3.45 6.74
C ILE A 418 -14.57 3.21 6.75
N ASP A 419 -15.03 2.39 5.82
CA ASP A 419 -16.43 1.98 5.70
C ASP A 419 -16.86 1.01 6.80
#